data_AF-A0A3A4PTI7-F1
#
_entry.id   AF-A0A3A4PTI7-F1
#
_cell.length_a   1.000
_cell.length_b   1.000
_cell.length_c   1.000
_cell.angle_alpha   90.00
_cell.angle_beta   90.00
_cell.angle_gamma   90.00
#
_symmetry.space_group_name_H-M   'P 1'
#
loop_
_entity.id
_entity.type
_entity.pdbx_description
1 polymer ?
#
loop_
_entity_poly.entity_id
_entity_poly.type
_entity_poly.pdbx_seq_one_letter_code
_entity_poly.pdbx_strand_id
1 'polypeptide(L)'
;MDLIDRLRELALRLPKQLPHLSTEEATKTALVMPFIGALGYNVFDPMEVMPEFTADVGMKKGEKVDYAILRNGQPIILFECKWSGCNLDEQRASQLYRYFSVTPARLGVLTNGVEYRFYSDLDEPDLEWRPTQSMAYDMRSGPRPSS
;
A
#
# COMPACT_ATOMS: atom_id res chain seq x y z
N MET A 1 -2.55 22.21 -5.62
CA MET A 1 -1.38 21.37 -5.29
C MET A 1 -1.41 20.16 -6.17
N ASP A 2 -0.33 19.94 -6.90
CA ASP A 2 -0.13 18.72 -7.67
C ASP A 2 0.19 17.53 -6.73
N LEU A 3 0.24 16.32 -7.28
CA LEU A 3 0.56 15.10 -6.51
C LEU A 3 1.94 15.19 -5.86
N ILE A 4 2.92 15.75 -6.55
CA ILE A 4 4.31 15.80 -6.11
C ILE A 4 4.42 16.69 -4.87
N ASP A 5 3.72 17.82 -4.84
CA ASP A 5 3.66 18.73 -3.70
C ASP A 5 3.08 18.04 -2.45
N ARG A 6 1.99 17.29 -2.63
CA ARG A 6 1.37 16.54 -1.52
C ARG A 6 2.32 15.48 -0.96
N LEU A 7 3.00 14.74 -1.83
CA LEU A 7 3.98 13.72 -1.41
C LEU A 7 5.19 14.34 -0.72
N ARG A 8 5.66 15.50 -1.19
CA ARG A 8 6.74 16.26 -0.53
C ARG A 8 6.33 16.70 0.87
N GLU A 9 5.11 17.20 1.03
CA GLU A 9 4.60 17.61 2.34
C GLU A 9 4.54 16.45 3.34
N LEU A 10 4.10 15.27 2.89
CA LEU A 10 4.14 14.06 3.70
C LEU A 10 5.57 13.67 4.07
N ALA A 11 6.48 13.67 3.11
CA ALA A 11 7.89 13.36 3.32
C ALA A 11 8.56 14.30 4.35
N LEU A 12 8.24 15.59 4.34
CA LEU A 12 8.78 16.57 5.29
C LEU A 12 8.33 16.33 6.73
N ARG A 13 7.18 15.68 6.94
CA ARG A 13 6.63 15.39 8.28
C ARG A 13 7.16 14.08 8.86
N LEU A 14 7.60 13.15 8.02
CA LEU A 14 8.09 11.83 8.41
C LEU A 14 9.11 11.84 9.56
N PRO A 15 10.22 12.63 9.52
CA PRO A 15 11.25 12.56 10.56
C PRO A 15 10.73 12.91 11.95
N LYS A 16 9.69 13.76 12.03
CA LYS A 16 9.06 14.17 13.29
C LYS A 16 8.04 13.14 13.77
N GLN A 17 7.37 12.44 12.86
CA GLN A 17 6.33 11.48 13.21
C GLN A 17 6.90 10.10 13.56
N LEU A 18 7.90 9.62 12.82
CA LEU A 18 8.45 8.26 12.94
C LEU A 18 8.79 7.84 14.39
N PRO A 19 9.43 8.68 15.24
CA PRO A 19 9.73 8.31 16.62
C PRO A 19 8.49 8.01 17.49
N HIS A 20 7.31 8.43 17.06
CA HIS A 20 6.05 8.28 17.79
C HIS A 20 5.14 7.17 17.20
N LEU A 21 5.50 6.58 16.07
CA LEU A 21 4.72 5.52 15.43
C LEU A 21 5.22 4.17 15.92
N SER A 22 4.67 3.66 17.02
CA SER A 22 5.08 2.38 17.61
C SER A 22 4.21 1.19 17.22
N THR A 23 3.15 1.41 16.43
CA THR A 23 2.22 0.36 16.00
C THR A 23 1.91 0.44 14.51
N GLU A 24 1.43 -0.67 13.97
CA GLU A 24 0.92 -0.72 12.60
C GLU A 24 -0.26 0.24 12.41
N GLU A 25 -1.19 0.30 13.37
CA GLU A 25 -2.34 1.21 13.30
C GLU A 25 -1.94 2.69 13.30
N ALA A 26 -0.95 3.06 14.11
CA ALA A 26 -0.39 4.41 14.09
C ALA A 26 0.27 4.71 12.73
N THR A 27 0.95 3.73 12.14
CA THR A 27 1.58 3.85 10.82
C THR A 27 0.55 4.03 9.71
N LYS A 28 -0.51 3.22 9.71
CA LYS A 28 -1.66 3.33 8.80
C LYS A 28 -2.27 4.73 8.86
N THR A 29 -2.53 5.20 10.07
CA THR A 29 -3.20 6.50 10.29
C THR A 29 -2.34 7.69 9.95
N ALA A 30 -1.08 7.70 10.39
CA ALA A 30 -0.22 8.86 10.25
C ALA A 30 0.42 8.99 8.86
N LEU A 31 0.63 7.87 8.15
CA LEU A 31 1.42 7.82 6.91
C LEU A 31 0.63 7.27 5.72
N VAL A 32 0.01 6.09 5.86
CA VAL A 32 -0.63 5.40 4.72
C VAL A 32 -1.92 6.10 4.29
N MET A 33 -2.81 6.43 5.21
CA MET A 33 -4.06 7.16 4.88
C MET A 33 -3.75 8.51 4.20
N PRO A 34 -2.85 9.37 4.72
CA PRO A 34 -2.48 10.59 4.01
C PRO A 34 -1.88 10.36 2.62
N PHE A 35 -1.12 9.28 2.42
CA PHE A 35 -0.62 8.91 1.09
C PHE A 35 -1.76 8.53 0.13
N ILE A 36 -2.71 7.72 0.57
CA ILE A 36 -3.91 7.38 -0.24
C ILE A 36 -4.69 8.67 -0.59
N GLY A 37 -4.85 9.58 0.37
CA GLY A 37 -5.46 10.89 0.13
C GLY A 37 -4.66 11.78 -0.84
N ALA A 38 -3.32 11.65 -0.84
CA ALA A 38 -2.46 12.35 -1.79
C ALA A 38 -2.63 11.84 -3.23
N LEU A 39 -2.90 10.54 -3.41
CA LEU A 39 -3.26 9.94 -4.70
C LEU A 39 -4.62 10.43 -5.24
N GLY A 40 -5.41 11.12 -4.42
CA GLY A 40 -6.67 11.73 -4.80
C GLY A 40 -7.92 10.96 -4.39
N TYR A 41 -7.77 9.85 -3.66
CA TYR A 41 -8.90 9.07 -3.14
C TYR A 41 -9.44 9.66 -1.83
N ASN A 42 -10.74 9.59 -1.60
CA ASN A 42 -11.35 10.03 -0.34
C ASN A 42 -11.23 8.95 0.74
N VAL A 43 -10.24 9.09 1.62
CA VAL A 43 -10.03 8.17 2.76
C VAL A 43 -11.13 8.17 3.82
N PHE A 44 -12.07 9.12 3.74
CA PHE A 44 -13.23 9.18 4.63
C PHE A 44 -14.50 8.59 4.00
N ASP A 45 -14.45 8.21 2.72
CA ASP A 45 -15.53 7.51 2.05
C ASP A 45 -15.25 6.00 2.01
N PRO A 46 -15.94 5.17 2.82
CA PRO A 46 -15.73 3.73 2.83
C PRO A 46 -16.16 3.04 1.52
N MET A 47 -16.89 3.74 0.64
CA MET A 47 -17.23 3.24 -0.70
C MET A 47 -16.11 3.48 -1.71
N GLU A 48 -15.10 4.29 -1.37
CA GLU A 48 -13.90 4.55 -2.18
C GLU A 48 -12.64 3.95 -1.53
N VAL A 49 -12.47 4.08 -0.21
CA VAL A 49 -11.36 3.51 0.55
C VAL A 49 -11.93 2.65 1.67
N MET A 50 -12.03 1.35 1.43
CA MET A 50 -12.59 0.40 2.39
C MET A 50 -11.49 -0.16 3.30
N PRO A 51 -11.52 0.10 4.63
CA PRO A 51 -10.63 -0.55 5.57
C PRO A 51 -11.02 -2.01 5.80
N GLU A 52 -10.07 -2.83 6.24
CA GLU A 52 -10.29 -4.24 6.60
C GLU A 52 -11.04 -5.05 5.51
N PHE A 53 -10.71 -4.80 4.25
CA PHE A 53 -11.38 -5.42 3.12
C PHE A 53 -11.18 -6.93 3.12
N THR A 54 -12.29 -7.67 3.03
CA THR A 54 -12.30 -9.13 2.91
C THR A 54 -12.79 -9.50 1.51
N ALA A 55 -12.00 -10.28 0.77
CA ALA A 55 -12.48 -10.97 -0.43
C ALA A 55 -12.86 -12.39 -0.02
N ASP A 56 -14.10 -12.80 -0.26
CA ASP A 56 -14.51 -14.16 0.05
C ASP A 56 -13.82 -15.15 -0.89
N VAL A 57 -12.82 -15.89 -0.37
CA VAL A 57 -12.06 -16.91 -1.10
C VAL A 57 -12.45 -18.32 -0.64
N GLY A 58 -13.43 -18.95 -1.30
CA GLY A 58 -13.74 -20.38 -1.13
C GLY A 58 -13.76 -20.88 0.33
N MET A 59 -13.00 -21.94 0.63
CA MET A 59 -12.95 -22.62 1.94
C MET A 59 -12.08 -21.91 3.02
N LYS A 60 -11.24 -20.93 2.67
CA LYS A 60 -10.42 -20.17 3.64
C LYS A 60 -11.06 -18.81 3.90
N LYS A 61 -12.07 -18.82 4.75
CA LYS A 61 -12.70 -17.59 5.28
C LYS A 61 -11.74 -16.84 6.19
N GLY A 62 -11.61 -15.53 5.98
CA GLY A 62 -11.24 -14.60 7.06
C GLY A 62 -9.88 -13.91 6.98
N GLU A 63 -9.14 -14.04 5.88
CA GLU A 63 -8.02 -13.11 5.67
C GLU A 63 -8.55 -11.76 5.17
N LYS A 64 -7.93 -10.68 5.64
CA LYS A 64 -8.29 -9.29 5.29
C LYS A 64 -7.04 -8.55 4.82
N VAL A 65 -7.22 -7.60 3.90
CA VAL A 65 -6.21 -6.55 3.66
C VAL A 65 -6.58 -5.31 4.44
N ASP A 66 -5.60 -4.44 4.67
CA ASP A 66 -5.79 -3.27 5.51
C ASP A 66 -6.64 -2.20 4.85
N TYR A 67 -6.39 -1.92 3.57
CA TYR A 67 -7.23 -1.03 2.77
C TYR A 67 -7.44 -1.59 1.36
N ALA A 68 -8.63 -1.37 0.83
CA ALA A 68 -8.93 -1.55 -0.58
C ALA A 68 -9.45 -0.23 -1.17
N ILE A 69 -8.86 0.17 -2.29
CA ILE A 69 -9.40 1.26 -3.11
C ILE A 69 -10.42 0.66 -4.05
N LEU A 70 -11.64 1.18 -3.99
CA LEU A 70 -12.78 0.70 -4.75
C LEU A 70 -13.09 1.67 -5.90
N ARG A 71 -13.45 1.12 -7.05
CA ARG A 71 -14.05 1.86 -8.16
C ARG A 71 -15.31 1.13 -8.58
N ASN A 72 -16.45 1.82 -8.54
CA ASN A 72 -17.77 1.24 -8.82
C ASN A 72 -18.05 -0.03 -7.97
N GLY A 73 -17.65 0.00 -6.69
CA GLY A 73 -17.81 -1.11 -5.76
C GLY A 73 -16.86 -2.30 -5.96
N GLN A 74 -15.94 -2.23 -6.92
CA GLN A 74 -14.94 -3.28 -7.16
C GLN A 74 -13.55 -2.82 -6.71
N PRO A 75 -12.77 -3.68 -6.01
CA PRO A 75 -11.41 -3.33 -5.62
C PRO A 75 -10.50 -3.19 -6.84
N ILE A 76 -9.76 -2.09 -6.92
CA ILE A 76 -8.78 -1.81 -7.97
C ILE A 76 -7.35 -1.77 -7.46
N ILE A 77 -7.14 -1.41 -6.19
CA ILE A 77 -5.84 -1.40 -5.51
C ILE A 77 -6.01 -1.96 -4.10
N LEU A 78 -5.11 -2.83 -3.67
CA LEU A 78 -5.08 -3.39 -2.32
C LEU A 78 -3.85 -2.91 -1.57
N PHE A 79 -3.98 -2.57 -0.29
CA PHE A 79 -2.89 -2.16 0.58
C PHE A 79 -2.75 -3.13 1.74
N GLU A 80 -1.58 -3.72 1.85
CA GLU A 80 -1.09 -4.46 3.02
C GLU A 80 -0.07 -3.55 3.72
N CYS A 81 -0.36 -3.19 4.96
CA CYS A 81 0.42 -2.27 5.75
C CYS A 81 1.23 -3.03 6.81
N LYS A 82 2.32 -2.41 7.24
CA LYS A 82 3.19 -2.89 8.31
C LYS A 82 3.57 -1.72 9.20
N TRP A 83 4.03 -2.02 10.41
CA TRP A 83 4.59 -1.00 11.29
C TRP A 83 5.81 -0.31 10.64
N SER A 84 5.93 1.00 10.80
CA SER A 84 7.01 1.82 10.21
C SER A 84 8.43 1.37 10.56
N GLY A 85 8.62 0.68 11.68
CA GLY A 85 9.90 0.09 12.08
C GLY A 85 10.21 -1.28 11.44
N CYS A 86 9.27 -1.89 10.73
CA CYS A 86 9.46 -3.18 10.08
C CYS A 86 10.27 -3.05 8.78
N ASN A 87 11.21 -3.99 8.59
CA ASN A 87 11.83 -4.23 7.30
C ASN A 87 10.84 -4.98 6.39
N LEU A 88 10.56 -4.43 5.20
CA LEU A 88 9.64 -5.04 4.23
C LEU A 88 10.23 -6.25 3.51
N ASP A 89 11.55 -6.44 3.48
CA ASP A 89 12.19 -7.61 2.85
C ASP A 89 11.85 -8.93 3.55
N GLU A 90 11.57 -8.87 4.85
CA GLU A 90 11.20 -10.02 5.67
C GLU A 90 9.68 -10.31 5.61
N GLN A 91 8.92 -9.43 4.96
CA GLN A 91 7.47 -9.50 4.91
C GLN A 91 7.01 -10.23 3.65
N ARG A 92 6.02 -11.09 3.83
CA ARG A 92 5.47 -11.88 2.72
C ARG A 92 4.32 -11.11 2.07
N ALA A 93 4.43 -10.84 0.78
CA ALA A 93 3.29 -10.39 -0.06
C ALA A 93 2.22 -11.48 -0.29
N SER A 94 2.25 -12.57 0.48
CA SER A 94 1.41 -13.76 0.27
C SER A 94 -0.09 -13.50 0.41
N GLN A 95 -0.47 -12.47 1.17
CA GLN A 95 -1.86 -12.01 1.23
C GLN A 95 -2.27 -11.43 -0.13
N LEU A 96 -1.50 -10.48 -0.67
CA LEU A 96 -1.79 -9.85 -1.97
C LEU A 96 -1.96 -10.89 -3.10
N TYR A 97 -1.11 -11.93 -3.15
CA TYR A 97 -1.23 -13.01 -4.16
C TYR A 97 -2.57 -13.75 -4.11
N ARG A 98 -3.11 -14.00 -2.91
CA ARG A 98 -4.42 -14.67 -2.77
C ARG A 98 -5.56 -13.78 -3.26
N TYR A 99 -5.39 -12.46 -3.22
CA TYR A 99 -6.41 -11.53 -3.69
C TYR A 99 -6.39 -11.30 -5.20
N PHE A 100 -5.21 -11.28 -5.84
CA PHE A 100 -5.16 -11.18 -7.31
C PHE A 100 -5.86 -12.35 -7.99
N SER A 101 -5.79 -13.55 -7.42
CA SER A 101 -6.45 -14.73 -8.01
C SER A 101 -7.98 -14.72 -7.93
N VAL A 102 -8.60 -13.81 -7.16
CA VAL A 102 -10.04 -13.83 -6.84
C VAL A 102 -10.72 -12.47 -6.87
N THR A 103 -9.99 -11.39 -7.12
CA THR A 103 -10.52 -10.03 -7.22
C THR A 103 -10.10 -9.40 -8.54
N PRO A 104 -10.86 -8.44 -9.08
CA PRO A 104 -10.46 -7.69 -10.27
C PRO A 104 -9.35 -6.66 -9.99
N ALA A 105 -8.80 -6.62 -8.76
CA ALA A 105 -7.74 -5.69 -8.41
C ALA A 105 -6.50 -5.99 -9.25
N ARG A 106 -5.89 -4.95 -9.82
CA ARG A 106 -4.73 -5.09 -10.72
C ARG A 106 -3.43 -4.65 -10.08
N LEU A 107 -3.52 -4.03 -8.89
CA LEU A 107 -2.41 -3.49 -8.15
C LEU A 107 -2.54 -3.84 -6.66
N GLY A 108 -1.43 -4.20 -6.05
CA GLY A 108 -1.27 -4.50 -4.65
C GLY A 108 -0.09 -3.69 -4.12
N VAL A 109 -0.16 -3.26 -2.87
CA VAL A 109 0.84 -2.40 -2.25
C VAL A 109 1.20 -3.00 -0.91
N LEU A 110 2.48 -3.33 -0.72
CA LEU A 110 3.04 -3.64 0.60
C LEU A 110 3.81 -2.41 1.08
N THR A 111 3.45 -1.89 2.25
CA THR A 111 4.06 -0.65 2.75
C THR A 111 4.20 -0.62 4.27
N ASN A 112 5.21 0.09 4.76
CA ASN A 112 5.35 0.49 6.16
C ASN A 112 5.14 2.00 6.35
N GLY A 113 4.51 2.67 5.38
CA GLY A 113 4.30 4.12 5.35
C GLY A 113 5.54 4.95 4.96
N VAL A 114 6.73 4.34 4.90
CA VAL A 114 7.98 4.99 4.47
C VAL A 114 8.43 4.48 3.11
N GLU A 115 8.32 3.17 2.92
CA GLU A 115 8.60 2.46 1.68
C GLU A 115 7.30 1.86 1.13
N TYR A 116 7.11 1.94 -0.19
CA TYR A 116 5.96 1.41 -0.90
C TYR A 116 6.45 0.46 -1.99
N ARG A 117 6.05 -0.80 -1.91
CA ARG A 117 6.33 -1.83 -2.92
C ARG A 117 5.05 -2.13 -3.67
N PHE A 118 5.09 -1.98 -4.99
CA PHE A 118 3.95 -2.17 -5.86
C PHE A 118 4.03 -3.55 -6.51
N TYR A 119 2.90 -4.24 -6.51
CA TYR A 119 2.70 -5.57 -7.07
C TYR A 119 1.61 -5.51 -8.12
N SER A 120 1.84 -6.08 -9.30
CA SER A 120 0.84 -6.10 -10.36
C SER A 120 0.51 -7.53 -10.77
N ASP A 121 -0.71 -7.73 -11.24
CA ASP A 121 -1.18 -9.02 -11.77
C ASP A 121 -0.54 -9.36 -13.15
N LEU A 122 0.35 -8.52 -13.66
CA LEU A 122 1.10 -8.78 -14.92
C LEU A 122 2.35 -9.63 -14.72
N ASP A 123 2.72 -9.91 -13.47
CA ASP A 123 3.90 -10.70 -13.16
C ASP A 123 3.49 -12.18 -13.03
N GLU A 124 3.74 -12.94 -14.12
CA GLU A 124 3.40 -14.35 -14.27
C GLU A 124 3.89 -15.21 -13.08
N PRO A 125 3.11 -16.23 -12.66
CA PRO A 125 3.36 -17.01 -11.44
C PRO A 125 4.67 -17.84 -11.43
N ASP A 126 5.38 -17.96 -12.56
CA ASP A 126 6.60 -18.76 -12.70
C ASP A 126 7.90 -17.94 -12.80
N LEU A 127 7.84 -16.61 -12.76
CA LEU A 127 9.04 -15.80 -12.63
C LEU A 127 9.32 -15.56 -11.15
N GLU A 128 10.55 -15.86 -10.71
CA GLU A 128 11.09 -15.42 -9.43
C GLU A 128 10.74 -13.94 -9.24
N TRP A 129 9.70 -13.67 -8.44
CA TRP A 129 8.96 -12.41 -8.45
C TRP A 129 9.82 -11.33 -7.80
N ARG A 130 10.64 -10.69 -8.63
CA ARG A 130 11.50 -9.58 -8.23
C ARG A 130 10.61 -8.34 -8.19
N PRO A 131 10.67 -7.52 -7.12
CA PRO A 131 10.03 -6.22 -7.15
C PRO A 131 10.49 -5.53 -8.43
N THR A 132 9.55 -4.99 -9.22
CA THR A 132 9.92 -4.18 -10.38
C THR A 132 10.86 -3.11 -9.86
N GLN A 133 12.13 -3.25 -10.22
CA GLN A 133 13.23 -2.47 -9.67
C GLN A 133 13.20 -1.08 -10.33
N SER A 134 12.12 -0.34 -10.13
CA SER A 134 11.96 0.99 -10.72
C SER A 134 11.03 1.94 -9.98
N MET A 135 10.29 1.53 -8.93
CA MET A 135 9.56 2.50 -8.08
C MET A 135 9.55 2.14 -6.60
N ALA A 136 10.71 1.87 -6.00
CA ALA A 136 10.86 2.06 -4.57
C ALA A 136 10.84 3.57 -4.28
N TYR A 137 9.66 4.13 -3.99
CA TYR A 137 9.57 5.52 -3.52
C TYR A 137 9.90 5.53 -2.03
N ASP A 138 11.17 5.72 -1.71
CA ASP A 138 11.58 6.09 -0.36
C ASP A 138 11.26 7.56 -0.17
N MET A 139 10.23 7.84 0.64
CA MET A 139 9.82 9.20 0.95
C MET A 139 10.96 10.04 1.55
N ARG A 140 12.02 9.41 2.10
CA ARG A 140 13.18 10.13 2.64
C ARG A 140 14.10 10.70 1.56
N SER A 141 14.09 10.17 0.34
CA SER A 141 15.06 10.53 -0.70
C SER A 141 14.50 11.32 -1.90
N GLY A 142 13.19 11.56 -1.96
CA GLY A 142 12.55 12.21 -3.11
C GLY A 142 12.68 11.38 -4.40
N PRO A 143 12.10 11.82 -5.54
CA PRO A 143 12.22 11.09 -6.79
C PRO A 143 13.70 11.07 -7.23
N ARG A 144 14.32 9.89 -7.24
CA ARG A 144 15.64 9.71 -7.84
C ARG A 144 15.45 9.58 -9.36
N PRO A 145 16.27 10.26 -10.18
CA PRO A 145 16.25 10.03 -11.62
C PRO A 145 16.72 8.59 -11.88
N SER A 146 15.99 7.88 -12.74
CA SER A 146 16.45 6.63 -13.32
C SER A 146 17.72 6.89 -14.13
N SER A 147 18.84 6.30 -13.72
CA SER A 147 20.03 6.14 -14.55
C SER A 147 19.76 5.13 -15.66
#